data_AF-A0A4Q9VVE6-F1
#
_entry.id   AF-A0A4Q9VVE6-F1
#
_cell.length_a   1.000
_cell.length_b   1.000
_cell.length_c   1.000
_cell.angle_alpha   90.00
_cell.angle_beta   90.00
_cell.angle_gamma   90.00
#
_symmetry.space_group_name_H-M   'P 1'
#
loop_
_entity.id
_entity.type
_entity.pdbx_description
1 polymer ?
#
loop_
_entity_poly.entity_id
_entity_poly.type
_entity_poly.pdbx_seq_one_letter_code
_entity_poly.pdbx_strand_id
1 'polypeptide(L)'
;MRHPAMIVIVATILGQSATIATARAEGWLFCVVSGPDGHDVAVTDVFTTRATRLSIENQLVDEEKRRRGLDVVAQCPLPKADRGSVVGDQTRAVTFNRSMGNRVEIVPEPSILR
;
A
#
# COMPACT_ATOMS: atom_id res chain seq x y z
N MET A 1 0.00 -3.51 -70.60
CA MET A 1 -0.09 -4.37 -69.40
C MET A 1 0.60 -3.65 -68.24
N ARG A 2 -0.17 -2.98 -67.37
CA ARG A 2 0.33 -2.18 -66.23
C ARG A 2 -0.41 -2.69 -64.98
N HIS A 3 0.37 -3.09 -63.98
CA HIS A 3 -0.05 -3.75 -62.75
C HIS A 3 -0.97 -2.85 -61.90
N PRO A 4 -2.00 -3.40 -61.22
CA PRO A 4 -2.78 -2.66 -60.25
C PRO A 4 -1.97 -2.40 -58.97
N ALA A 5 -2.03 -1.15 -58.50
CA ALA A 5 -1.39 -0.71 -57.27
C ALA A 5 -2.03 -1.36 -56.04
N MET A 6 -1.19 -1.96 -55.21
CA MET A 6 -1.51 -2.56 -53.92
C MET A 6 -1.68 -1.44 -52.88
N ILE A 7 -2.92 -1.21 -52.41
CA ILE A 7 -3.21 -0.28 -51.32
C ILE A 7 -3.05 -1.06 -50.01
N VAL A 8 -1.99 -0.79 -49.27
CA VAL A 8 -1.81 -1.25 -47.88
C VAL A 8 -2.51 -0.25 -46.97
N ILE A 9 -3.69 -0.61 -46.46
CA ILE A 9 -4.37 0.17 -45.41
C ILE A 9 -3.73 -0.19 -44.08
N VAL A 10 -2.86 0.69 -43.59
CA VAL A 10 -2.32 0.64 -42.23
C VAL A 10 -3.44 1.05 -41.27
N ALA A 11 -4.04 0.08 -40.59
CA ALA A 11 -5.01 0.33 -39.54
C ALA A 11 -4.30 0.83 -38.28
N THR A 12 -4.32 2.15 -38.07
CA THR A 12 -3.82 2.81 -36.87
C THR A 12 -4.67 2.41 -35.67
N ILE A 13 -4.15 1.52 -34.82
CA ILE A 13 -4.73 1.21 -33.52
C ILE A 13 -4.52 2.43 -32.64
N LEU A 14 -5.54 3.30 -32.56
CA LEU A 14 -5.61 4.34 -31.55
C LEU A 14 -5.74 3.65 -30.19
N GLY A 15 -4.64 3.66 -29.45
CA GLY A 15 -4.55 3.21 -28.08
C GLY A 15 -5.57 3.92 -27.20
N GLN A 16 -6.68 3.24 -26.94
CA GLN A 16 -7.50 3.51 -25.78
C GLN A 16 -6.73 2.99 -24.57
N SER A 17 -5.89 3.86 -24.00
CA SER A 17 -5.42 3.72 -22.63
C SER A 17 -6.63 3.82 -21.72
N ALA A 18 -7.37 2.71 -21.59
CA ALA A 18 -8.39 2.55 -20.58
C ALA A 18 -7.67 2.71 -19.24
N THR A 19 -7.73 3.93 -18.72
CA THR A 19 -7.28 4.23 -17.37
C THR A 19 -8.30 3.52 -16.50
N ILE A 20 -7.97 2.29 -16.08
CA ILE A 20 -8.75 1.56 -15.08
C ILE A 20 -8.60 2.39 -13.81
N ALA A 21 -9.51 3.34 -13.63
CA ALA A 21 -9.78 3.93 -12.34
C ALA A 21 -10.23 2.76 -11.47
N THR A 22 -9.28 2.16 -10.76
CA THR A 22 -9.58 1.25 -9.67
C THR A 22 -10.47 2.02 -8.73
N ALA A 23 -11.77 1.71 -8.76
CA ALA A 23 -12.70 2.24 -7.80
C ALA A 23 -12.06 2.02 -6.42
N ARG A 24 -11.91 3.10 -5.64
CA ARG A 24 -11.43 3.08 -4.26
C ARG A 24 -12.38 2.22 -3.44
N ALA A 25 -12.22 0.90 -3.53
CA ALA A 25 -12.96 -0.03 -2.72
C ALA A 25 -12.42 0.12 -1.31
N GLU A 26 -13.29 0.63 -0.43
CA GLU A 26 -13.04 0.62 1.00
C GLU A 26 -12.72 -0.82 1.41
N GLY A 27 -11.55 -1.02 1.99
CA GLY A 27 -11.04 -2.35 2.33
C GLY A 27 -10.24 -2.29 3.62
N TRP A 28 -10.11 -3.43 4.27
CA TRP A 28 -9.34 -3.61 5.48
C TRP A 28 -7.85 -3.68 5.16
N LEU A 29 -7.03 -3.05 5.98
CA LEU A 29 -5.57 -3.10 5.90
C LEU A 29 -4.96 -2.84 7.28
N PHE A 30 -3.64 -3.00 7.34
CA PHE A 30 -2.78 -2.51 8.42
C PHE A 30 -1.51 -1.95 7.77
N CYS A 31 -0.68 -1.26 8.53
CA CYS A 31 0.62 -0.79 8.05
C CYS A 31 1.72 -1.22 9.02
N VAL A 32 2.92 -1.42 8.48
CA VAL A 32 4.15 -1.65 9.22
C VAL A 32 5.02 -0.40 9.06
N VAL A 33 5.53 0.11 10.17
CA VAL A 33 6.49 1.21 10.18
C VAL A 33 7.77 0.72 10.84
N SER A 34 8.89 0.88 10.16
CA SER A 34 10.20 0.49 10.67
C SER A 34 11.10 1.70 10.84
N GLY A 35 11.76 1.78 11.99
CA GLY A 35 12.82 2.77 12.26
C GLY A 35 14.07 2.56 11.39
N PRO A 36 15.00 3.53 11.41
CA PRO A 36 16.17 3.53 10.52
C PRO A 36 17.09 2.32 10.77
N ASP A 37 17.17 1.85 12.02
CA ASP A 37 17.98 0.69 12.40
C ASP A 37 17.22 -0.64 12.24
N GLY A 38 15.96 -0.61 11.80
CA GLY A 38 15.12 -1.80 11.56
C GLY A 38 14.67 -2.57 12.81
N HIS A 39 15.24 -2.27 13.98
CA HIS A 39 14.94 -2.97 15.24
C HIS A 39 13.65 -2.53 15.91
N ASP A 40 13.19 -1.31 15.64
CA ASP A 40 11.93 -0.77 16.14
C ASP A 40 10.87 -0.81 15.05
N VAL A 41 9.84 -1.63 15.27
CA VAL A 41 8.75 -1.82 14.34
C VAL A 41 7.43 -1.48 15.03
N ALA A 42 6.69 -0.54 14.47
CA ALA A 42 5.31 -0.29 14.82
C ALA A 42 4.40 -0.98 13.78
N VAL A 43 3.36 -1.64 14.24
CA VAL A 43 2.32 -2.23 13.38
C VAL A 43 1.00 -1.59 13.78
N THR A 44 0.31 -0.95 12.85
CA THR A 44 -0.98 -0.32 13.16
C THR A 44 -2.03 -1.38 13.48
N ASP A 45 -3.07 -1.00 14.19
CA ASP A 45 -4.34 -1.74 14.22
C ASP A 45 -4.89 -1.94 12.80
N VAL A 46 -5.81 -2.89 12.66
CA VAL A 46 -6.51 -3.13 11.39
C VAL A 46 -7.63 -2.10 11.23
N PHE A 47 -7.59 -1.33 10.14
CA PHE A 47 -8.51 -0.23 9.84
C PHE A 47 -9.07 -0.32 8.41
N THR A 48 -10.12 0.46 8.12
CA THR A 48 -10.62 0.68 6.76
C THR A 48 -10.25 2.07 6.28
N THR A 49 -10.14 2.24 4.97
CA THR A 49 -9.86 3.55 4.39
C THR A 49 -10.33 3.65 2.94
N ARG A 50 -10.60 4.88 2.51
CA ARG A 50 -10.76 5.24 1.09
C ARG A 50 -9.53 5.98 0.54
N ALA A 51 -8.55 6.28 1.39
CA ALA A 51 -7.31 6.90 0.97
C ALA A 51 -6.48 5.92 0.13
N THR A 52 -5.60 6.44 -0.73
CA THR A 52 -4.68 5.58 -1.47
C THR A 52 -3.59 5.08 -0.53
N ARG A 53 -3.06 3.88 -0.81
CA ARG A 53 -1.94 3.31 -0.06
C ARG A 53 -0.80 4.31 0.12
N LEU A 54 -0.36 4.93 -0.98
CA LEU A 54 0.75 5.90 -0.96
C LEU A 54 0.44 7.11 -0.08
N SER A 55 -0.81 7.59 -0.06
CA SER A 55 -1.21 8.69 0.82
C SER A 55 -1.06 8.30 2.28
N ILE A 56 -1.49 7.09 2.64
CA ILE A 56 -1.43 6.58 4.01
C ILE A 56 0.01 6.37 4.44
N GLU A 57 0.83 5.74 3.59
CA GLU A 57 2.26 5.49 3.86
C GLU A 57 3.00 6.81 4.10
N ASN A 58 2.84 7.81 3.22
CA ASN A 58 3.48 9.11 3.38
C ASN A 58 3.03 9.81 4.67
N GLN A 59 1.75 9.76 4.99
CA GLN A 59 1.22 10.42 6.19
C GLN A 59 1.67 9.71 7.48
N LEU A 60 1.76 8.38 7.47
CA LEU A 60 2.33 7.61 8.57
C LEU A 60 3.81 7.94 8.80
N VAL A 61 4.59 8.09 7.72
CA VAL A 61 5.99 8.54 7.81
C VAL A 61 6.04 9.92 8.46
N ASP A 62 5.23 10.87 8.00
CA ASP A 62 5.19 12.23 8.56
C ASP A 62 4.74 12.25 10.03
N GLU A 63 3.75 11.43 10.39
CA GLU A 63 3.25 11.32 11.76
C GLU A 63 4.33 10.74 12.69
N GLU A 64 4.96 9.64 12.32
CA GLU A 64 6.01 9.01 13.12
C GLU A 64 7.27 9.87 13.20
N LYS A 65 7.61 10.59 12.13
CA LYS A 65 8.67 11.60 12.17
C LYS A 65 8.36 12.71 13.17
N ARG A 66 7.11 13.20 13.23
CA ARG A 66 6.69 14.18 14.24
C ARG A 66 6.66 13.61 15.66
N ARG A 67 6.23 12.36 15.83
CA ARG A 67 6.07 11.71 17.14
C ARG A 67 7.41 11.28 17.76
N ARG A 68 8.29 10.69 16.96
CA ARG A 68 9.54 10.05 17.43
C ARG A 68 10.80 10.81 17.02
N GLY A 69 10.72 11.75 16.07
CA GLY A 69 11.88 12.45 15.53
C GLY A 69 12.80 11.56 14.67
N LEU A 70 12.29 10.42 14.19
CA LEU A 70 13.04 9.43 13.43
C LEU A 70 12.62 9.43 11.95
N ASP A 71 13.58 9.22 11.06
CA ASP A 71 13.29 8.88 9.67
C ASP A 71 12.89 7.41 9.60
N VAL A 72 11.63 7.15 9.26
CA VAL A 72 11.03 5.82 9.23
C VAL A 72 10.59 5.45 7.81
N VAL A 73 10.33 4.16 7.61
CA VAL A 73 9.69 3.66 6.39
C VAL A 73 8.35 3.04 6.76
N ALA A 74 7.27 3.46 6.09
CA ALA A 74 5.96 2.86 6.22
C ALA A 74 5.63 1.99 4.99
N GLN A 75 5.03 0.83 5.23
CA GLN A 75 4.54 -0.09 4.19
C GLN A 75 3.17 -0.63 4.58
N CYS A 76 2.21 -0.52 3.66
CA CYS A 76 0.86 -1.03 3.86
C CYS A 76 0.54 -2.06 2.75
N PRO A 77 0.08 -3.28 3.06
CA PRO A 77 -0.44 -4.19 2.05
C PRO A 77 -1.64 -3.59 1.29
N LEU A 78 -1.97 -4.17 0.15
CA LEU A 78 -3.20 -3.80 -0.56
C LEU A 78 -4.43 -4.09 0.31
N PRO A 79 -5.45 -3.21 0.34
CA PRO A 79 -6.67 -3.44 1.09
C PRO A 79 -7.38 -4.74 0.67
N LYS A 80 -7.97 -5.45 1.62
CA LYS A 80 -8.73 -6.67 1.40
C LYS A 80 -10.18 -6.52 1.88
N ALA A 81 -11.09 -7.24 1.24
CA ALA A 81 -12.51 -7.21 1.62
C ALA A 81 -12.78 -7.90 2.97
N ASP A 82 -12.03 -8.97 3.29
CA ASP A 82 -12.19 -9.73 4.52
C ASP A 82 -11.24 -9.25 5.63
N ARG A 83 -11.82 -8.82 6.76
CA ARG A 83 -11.06 -8.39 7.95
C ARG A 83 -10.26 -9.53 8.55
N GLY A 84 -10.79 -10.75 8.55
CA GLY A 84 -10.12 -11.92 9.16
C GLY A 84 -8.78 -12.22 8.50
N SER A 85 -8.73 -12.16 7.17
CA SER A 85 -7.51 -12.29 6.36
C SER A 85 -6.46 -11.26 6.75
N VAL A 86 -6.86 -10.00 6.94
CA VAL A 86 -5.96 -8.89 7.28
C VAL A 86 -5.44 -9.02 8.71
N VAL A 87 -6.28 -9.41 9.67
CA VAL A 87 -5.84 -9.73 11.04
C VAL A 87 -4.84 -10.89 11.03
N GLY A 88 -5.07 -11.91 10.19
CA GLY A 88 -4.14 -13.01 10.00
C GLY A 88 -2.80 -12.57 9.42
N ASP A 89 -2.79 -11.68 8.41
CA ASP A 89 -1.57 -11.10 7.84
C ASP A 89 -0.83 -10.23 8.86
N GLN A 90 -1.54 -9.39 9.59
CA GLN A 90 -0.99 -8.54 10.65
C GLN A 90 -0.31 -9.41 11.73
N THR A 91 -0.99 -10.47 12.17
CA THR A 91 -0.44 -11.44 13.13
C THR A 91 0.84 -12.10 12.62
N ARG A 92 0.88 -12.47 11.33
CA ARG A 92 2.10 -13.00 10.69
C ARG A 92 3.22 -11.97 10.65
N ALA A 93 2.92 -10.72 10.29
CA ALA A 93 3.91 -9.64 10.25
C ALA A 93 4.53 -9.37 11.62
N VAL A 94 3.71 -9.35 12.68
CA VAL A 94 4.16 -9.20 14.08
C VAL A 94 5.04 -10.39 14.48
N THR A 95 4.58 -11.61 14.21
CA THR A 95 5.32 -12.84 14.57
C THR A 95 6.66 -12.91 13.84
N PHE A 96 6.68 -12.58 12.55
CA PHE A 96 7.91 -12.52 11.75
C PHE A 96 8.90 -11.51 12.34
N ASN A 97 8.49 -10.26 12.58
CA ASN A 97 9.38 -9.23 13.12
C ASN A 97 9.93 -9.62 14.50
N ARG A 98 9.08 -10.17 15.38
CA ARG A 98 9.55 -10.69 16.68
C ARG A 98 10.56 -11.83 16.53
N SER A 99 10.36 -12.73 15.56
CA SER A 99 11.29 -13.83 15.30
C SER A 99 12.66 -13.35 14.80
N MET A 100 12.70 -12.16 14.17
CA MET A 100 13.94 -11.50 13.75
C MET A 100 14.63 -10.72 14.89
N GLY A 101 14.06 -10.72 16.11
CA GLY A 101 14.58 -9.99 17.26
C GLY A 101 14.14 -8.53 17.33
N ASN A 102 13.21 -8.09 16.48
CA ASN A 102 12.72 -6.71 16.49
C ASN A 102 11.76 -6.47 17.66
N ARG A 103 11.81 -5.28 18.24
CA ARG A 103 10.81 -4.79 19.17
C ARG A 103 9.58 -4.36 18.38
N VAL A 104 8.47 -5.05 18.61
CA VAL A 104 7.21 -4.80 17.90
C VAL A 104 6.16 -4.19 18.83
N GLU A 105 5.69 -3.00 18.49
CA GLU A 105 4.60 -2.29 19.14
C GLU A 105 3.35 -2.31 18.24
N ILE A 106 2.18 -2.62 18.80
CA ILE A 106 0.91 -2.39 18.11
C ILE A 106 0.46 -0.97 18.44
N VAL A 107 0.25 -0.15 17.41
CA VAL A 107 -0.19 1.24 17.54
C VAL A 107 -1.60 1.41 16.98
N PRO A 108 -2.37 2.42 17.42
CA PRO A 108 -3.69 2.69 16.85
C PRO A 108 -3.63 2.96 15.34
N GLU A 109 -4.80 2.96 14.70
CA GLU A 109 -4.92 3.40 13.30
C GLU A 109 -4.37 4.83 13.10
N PRO A 110 -3.88 5.15 11.89
CA PRO A 110 -3.33 6.46 11.57
C PRO A 110 -4.29 7.60 11.93
N SER A 111 -3.81 8.67 12.57
CA SER A 111 -4.69 9.75 13.03
C SER A 111 -5.40 10.47 11.89
N ILE A 112 -4.90 10.34 10.65
CA ILE A 112 -5.51 10.87 9.43
C ILE A 112 -6.88 10.25 9.10
N LEU A 113 -7.23 9.12 9.71
CA LEU A 113 -8.52 8.47 9.52
C LEU A 113 -9.57 8.89 10.55
N ARG A 114 -9.18 9.72 11.53
CA ARG A 114 -10.05 10.22 12.61
C ARG A 114 -10.68 11.56 12.28
#